data_AF-A0A0G2H2D2-F1
#
_entry.id   AF-A0A0G2H2D2-F1
#
_cell.length_a   1.000
_cell.length_b   1.000
_cell.length_c   1.000
_cell.angle_alpha   90.00
_cell.angle_beta   90.00
_cell.angle_gamma   90.00
#
_symmetry.space_group_name_H-M   'P 1'
#
loop_
_entity.id
_entity.type
_entity.pdbx_description
1 polymer ?
#
loop_
_entity_poly.entity_id
_entity_poly.type
_entity_poly.pdbx_seq_one_letter_code
_entity_poly.pdbx_strand_id
1 'polypeptide(L)'
;MGNTYVDDIQNAVNPVWSGADSIPSTIIRNITALSSDIAYSAEINDNITILSSRYAQTNNGVIQGLLYVPDLEARDPCMQLESAYVPSTAVRQAHLPPSDYNLIALVPWYNASCTRSYLASAGLDPIRALITYMPDNSIERPPPVEDKIWDLQDRDAWKTTSKFPIYAVSGAVGSSMMTQLSLYSGNVTSVPYGENISALYNPDADDYVRIWSQIHVATTDSLPTIWIFILICVAALFFIVAGISCLMHYVQHKRRISLQRRVMSGEPATLANNAAGTGKSPCAK
;
A
#
# COMPACT_ATOMS: atom_id res chain seq x y z
N MET A 1 -1.43 -11.07 -7.97
CA MET A 1 -1.37 -11.28 -6.51
C MET A 1 0.03 -10.89 -6.10
N GLY A 2 0.20 -9.68 -5.56
CA GLY A 2 1.50 -9.24 -5.04
C GLY A 2 1.68 -9.79 -3.63
N ASN A 3 2.84 -10.33 -3.32
CA ASN A 3 3.11 -10.90 -2.01
C ASN A 3 3.34 -9.76 -1.00
N THR A 4 2.53 -9.67 0.05
CA THR A 4 2.73 -8.67 1.12
C THR A 4 3.57 -9.30 2.22
N TYR A 5 4.58 -8.57 2.69
CA TYR A 5 5.58 -9.00 3.65
C TYR A 5 5.70 -7.99 4.78
N VAL A 6 6.15 -8.39 5.97
CA VAL A 6 6.45 -7.45 7.07
C VAL A 6 7.96 -7.50 7.21
N ASP A 7 8.64 -6.51 6.66
CA ASP A 7 10.10 -6.57 6.48
C ASP A 7 10.85 -6.23 7.78
N ASP A 8 10.30 -5.36 8.64
CA ASP A 8 11.05 -4.97 9.83
C ASP A 8 10.20 -4.48 11.00
N ILE A 9 10.37 -5.09 12.17
CA ILE A 9 9.79 -4.67 13.43
C ILE A 9 10.92 -4.26 14.36
N GLN A 10 11.23 -2.97 14.44
CA GLN A 10 12.38 -2.38 15.13
C GLN A 10 11.99 -1.76 16.48
N ASN A 11 12.94 -1.55 17.39
CA ASN A 11 12.70 -0.72 18.57
C ASN A 11 12.94 0.77 18.30
N ALA A 12 12.03 1.62 18.77
CA ALA A 12 12.06 3.07 18.71
C ALA A 12 12.15 3.67 20.12
N VAL A 13 13.14 4.54 20.36
CA VAL A 13 13.21 5.40 21.57
C VAL A 13 12.61 6.76 21.25
N ASN A 14 11.89 7.34 22.21
CA ASN A 14 11.50 8.74 22.22
C ASN A 14 12.38 9.56 23.18
N PRO A 15 13.09 10.63 22.75
CA PRO A 15 13.64 11.66 23.63
C PRO A 15 12.66 12.85 23.78
N VAL A 16 12.20 13.11 25.00
CA VAL A 16 11.48 14.35 25.33
C VAL A 16 12.47 15.38 25.86
N TRP A 17 12.75 16.44 25.08
CA TRP A 17 13.63 17.52 25.53
C TRP A 17 12.89 18.55 26.39
N SER A 18 13.56 18.97 27.48
CA SER A 18 13.08 19.74 28.61
C SER A 18 12.60 21.16 28.29
N GLY A 19 11.37 21.50 28.68
CA GLY A 19 10.88 22.87 28.76
C GLY A 19 9.39 22.94 29.11
N ALA A 20 9.04 23.63 30.19
CA ALA A 20 7.65 23.95 30.50
C ALA A 20 7.03 24.66 29.29
N ASP A 21 5.90 24.13 28.82
CA ASP A 21 5.08 24.56 27.67
C ASP A 21 5.48 24.13 26.24
N SER A 22 6.34 23.12 26.05
CA SER A 22 6.54 22.53 24.71
C SER A 22 5.91 21.14 24.54
N ILE A 23 5.11 20.99 23.47
CA ILE A 23 4.61 19.71 22.95
C ILE A 23 5.80 18.73 22.86
N PRO A 24 5.75 17.54 23.48
CA PRO A 24 6.88 16.61 23.50
C PRO A 24 7.27 16.20 22.07
N SER A 25 8.42 16.70 21.61
CA SER A 25 8.94 16.43 20.27
C SER A 25 9.53 15.03 20.25
N THR A 26 8.72 14.04 19.87
CA THR A 26 9.14 12.64 19.94
C THR A 26 10.03 12.27 18.75
N ILE A 27 11.36 12.18 18.96
CA ILE A 27 12.33 11.77 17.93
C ILE A 27 12.50 10.25 17.98
N ILE A 28 11.95 9.52 17.01
CA ILE A 28 12.16 8.08 16.92
C ILE A 28 13.62 7.77 16.58
N ARG A 29 14.34 7.15 17.53
CA ARG A 29 15.68 6.59 17.27
C ARG A 29 15.58 5.09 17.04
N ASN A 30 16.01 4.67 15.85
CA ASN A 30 16.09 3.26 15.48
C ASN A 30 17.29 2.61 16.21
N ILE A 31 17.00 1.81 17.24
CA ILE A 31 18.05 1.15 18.05
C ILE A 31 18.72 0.03 17.24
N THR A 32 17.95 -0.69 16.43
CA THR A 32 18.40 -1.81 15.60
C THR A 32 19.39 -1.38 14.52
N ALA A 33 19.29 -0.14 14.01
CA ALA A 33 20.26 0.41 13.07
C ALA A 33 21.67 0.59 13.65
N LEU A 34 21.81 0.70 14.97
CA LEU A 34 23.11 0.84 15.64
C LEU A 34 23.63 -0.48 16.22
N SER A 35 22.75 -1.31 16.78
CA SER A 35 23.13 -2.63 17.27
C SER A 35 21.90 -3.56 17.27
N SER A 36 22.00 -4.62 16.46
CA SER A 36 21.01 -5.70 16.40
C SER A 36 20.95 -6.53 17.68
N ASP A 37 21.99 -6.47 18.52
CA ASP A 37 22.12 -7.30 19.72
C ASP A 37 21.37 -6.73 20.94
N ILE A 38 20.96 -5.47 20.88
CA ILE A 38 20.31 -4.74 21.99
C ILE A 38 18.87 -4.31 21.68
N ALA A 39 18.34 -4.69 20.52
CA ALA A 39 17.02 -4.27 20.05
C ALA A 39 16.27 -5.42 19.40
N TYR A 40 14.96 -5.46 19.61
CA TYR A 40 14.09 -6.39 18.91
C TYR A 40 13.96 -5.94 17.45
N SER A 41 14.37 -6.82 16.52
CA SER A 41 14.05 -6.79 15.10
C SER A 41 13.27 -8.06 14.78
N ALA A 42 12.17 -7.97 14.04
CA ALA A 42 11.56 -9.14 13.42
C ALA A 42 11.14 -8.86 11.97
N GLU A 43 11.64 -9.72 11.08
CA GLU A 43 11.41 -9.71 9.64
C GLU A 43 10.59 -10.97 9.29
N ILE A 44 9.42 -10.78 8.68
CA ILE A 44 8.43 -11.80 8.34
C ILE A 44 8.22 -11.78 6.82
N ASN A 45 9.10 -12.49 6.13
CA ASN A 45 9.25 -12.33 4.68
C ASN A 45 8.49 -13.29 3.80
N ASP A 46 7.66 -14.22 4.32
CA ASP A 46 6.84 -15.09 3.45
C ASP A 46 5.63 -15.77 4.11
N ASN A 47 5.44 -15.66 5.43
CA ASN A 47 4.39 -16.38 6.18
C ASN A 47 3.21 -15.50 6.58
N ILE A 48 2.78 -14.65 5.65
CA ILE A 48 1.67 -13.71 5.85
C ILE A 48 0.54 -14.02 4.89
N THR A 49 -0.68 -13.97 5.40
CA THR A 49 -1.90 -14.03 4.59
C THR A 49 -2.63 -12.70 4.64
N ILE A 50 -2.96 -12.14 3.49
CA ILE A 50 -3.73 -10.90 3.41
C ILE A 50 -5.22 -11.25 3.59
N LEU A 51 -5.80 -10.79 4.69
CA LEU A 51 -7.21 -10.98 4.99
C LEU A 51 -8.06 -9.83 4.43
N SER A 52 -7.53 -8.61 4.43
CA SER A 52 -8.14 -7.47 3.76
C SER A 52 -7.05 -6.51 3.28
N SER A 53 -7.09 -6.12 2.00
CA SER A 53 -6.20 -5.12 1.43
C SER A 53 -6.84 -3.73 1.32
N ARG A 54 -8.05 -3.55 1.89
CA ARG A 54 -8.76 -2.27 1.84
C ARG A 54 -7.99 -1.20 2.60
N TYR A 55 -7.97 0.01 2.04
CA TYR A 55 -7.28 1.16 2.63
C TYR A 55 -5.78 0.96 2.85
N ALA A 56 -5.15 -0.02 2.19
CA ALA A 56 -3.69 -0.21 2.15
C ALA A 56 -2.97 0.86 1.31
N GLN A 57 -3.45 2.12 1.33
CA GLN A 57 -2.78 3.22 0.63
C GLN A 57 -1.40 3.43 1.25
N THR A 58 -0.36 3.02 0.54
CA THR A 58 1.03 3.19 0.93
C THR A 58 1.66 4.31 0.13
N ASN A 59 2.47 5.14 0.80
CA ASN A 59 3.46 5.95 0.10
C ASN A 59 4.70 5.06 -0.02
N ASN A 60 5.00 4.56 -1.21
CA ASN A 60 6.16 3.70 -1.52
C ASN A 60 6.07 2.23 -1.09
N GLY A 61 4.86 1.66 -0.95
CA GLY A 61 4.73 0.23 -0.62
C GLY A 61 4.93 -0.12 0.86
N VAL A 62 5.20 0.85 1.73
CA VAL A 62 5.45 0.61 3.16
C VAL A 62 4.33 1.18 4.04
N ILE A 63 3.84 0.37 4.97
CA ILE A 63 2.98 0.78 6.10
C ILE A 63 3.83 0.72 7.35
N GLN A 64 3.95 1.83 8.07
CA GLN A 64 4.77 1.90 9.28
C GLN A 64 3.98 2.51 10.44
N GLY A 65 4.27 2.07 11.66
CA GLY A 65 3.64 2.58 12.87
C GLY A 65 4.09 1.88 14.14
N LEU A 66 3.67 2.43 15.28
CA LEU A 66 3.92 1.82 16.59
C LEU A 66 3.01 0.60 16.78
N LEU A 67 3.59 -0.52 17.20
CA LEU A 67 2.86 -1.73 17.51
C LEU A 67 2.15 -1.60 18.86
N TYR A 68 0.88 -1.98 18.93
CA TYR A 68 0.10 -1.96 20.18
C TYR A 68 -1.05 -2.96 20.11
N VAL A 69 -1.67 -3.24 21.27
CA VAL A 69 -2.94 -3.98 21.35
C VAL A 69 -4.07 -2.98 21.60
N PRO A 70 -5.16 -2.98 20.78
CA PRO A 70 -6.33 -2.15 21.04
C PRO A 70 -6.96 -2.44 22.41
N ASP A 71 -7.48 -1.40 23.04
CA ASP A 71 -8.18 -1.51 24.32
C ASP A 71 -9.63 -1.96 24.10
N LEU A 72 -10.06 -3.01 24.80
CA LEU A 72 -11.45 -3.45 24.80
C LEU A 72 -12.29 -2.54 25.73
N GLU A 73 -13.58 -2.39 25.42
CA GLU A 73 -14.48 -1.64 26.31
C GLU A 73 -14.55 -2.28 27.71
N ALA A 74 -14.62 -1.45 28.76
CA ALA A 74 -14.59 -1.89 30.16
C ALA A 74 -15.69 -2.90 30.56
N ARG A 75 -16.75 -3.02 29.75
CA ARG A 75 -17.88 -3.94 29.97
C ARG A 75 -17.91 -5.08 28.94
N ASP A 76 -16.90 -5.18 28.09
CA ASP A 76 -16.83 -6.23 27.09
C ASP A 76 -16.55 -7.59 27.76
N PRO A 77 -17.37 -8.63 27.52
CA PRO A 77 -17.13 -9.97 28.07
C PRO A 77 -15.77 -10.56 27.69
N CYS A 78 -15.15 -10.08 26.60
CA CYS A 78 -13.86 -10.54 26.13
C CYS A 78 -12.69 -10.11 27.01
N MET A 79 -12.85 -9.10 27.87
CA MET A 79 -11.80 -8.72 28.85
C MET A 79 -11.42 -9.88 29.78
N GLN A 80 -12.38 -10.76 30.12
CA GLN A 80 -12.11 -11.91 30.99
C GLN A 80 -11.36 -13.04 30.28
N LEU A 81 -11.56 -13.15 28.96
CA LEU A 81 -10.92 -14.19 28.13
C LEU A 81 -9.55 -13.75 27.62
N GLU A 82 -9.36 -12.44 27.48
CA GLU A 82 -8.15 -11.82 26.96
C GLU A 82 -6.89 -12.21 27.74
N SER A 83 -6.96 -12.36 29.07
CA SER A 83 -5.79 -12.64 29.91
C SER A 83 -5.06 -13.95 29.58
N ALA A 84 -5.72 -14.87 28.86
CA ALA A 84 -5.11 -16.10 28.37
C ALA A 84 -4.22 -15.91 27.12
N TYR A 85 -4.40 -14.80 26.39
CA TYR A 85 -3.79 -14.58 25.08
C TYR A 85 -2.99 -13.26 24.99
N VAL A 86 -3.36 -12.25 25.79
CA VAL A 86 -2.70 -10.96 25.85
C VAL A 86 -2.20 -10.74 27.27
N PRO A 87 -0.87 -10.60 27.47
CA PRO A 87 -0.31 -10.24 28.77
C PRO A 87 -0.87 -8.90 29.26
N SER A 88 -1.09 -8.76 30.57
CA SER A 88 -1.53 -7.49 31.17
C SER A 88 -0.52 -6.35 30.97
N THR A 89 0.75 -6.69 30.74
CA THR A 89 1.83 -5.74 30.45
C THR A 89 1.98 -5.44 28.96
N ALA A 90 1.10 -5.91 28.07
CA ALA A 90 1.17 -5.54 26.66
C ALA A 90 0.96 -4.02 26.47
N VAL A 91 1.70 -3.42 25.53
CA VAL A 91 1.52 -2.01 25.15
C VAL A 91 0.08 -1.80 24.65
N ARG A 92 -0.59 -0.82 25.23
CA ARG A 92 -1.96 -0.38 24.93
C ARG A 92 -1.91 1.04 24.40
N GLN A 93 -3.04 1.57 23.92
CA GLN A 93 -3.07 2.93 23.42
C GLN A 93 -2.69 3.95 24.50
N ALA A 94 -3.12 3.72 25.75
CA ALA A 94 -2.76 4.57 26.89
C ALA A 94 -1.25 4.57 27.22
N HIS A 95 -0.50 3.57 26.77
CA HIS A 95 0.96 3.47 26.95
C HIS A 95 1.75 4.14 25.82
N LEU A 96 1.06 4.67 24.81
CA LEU A 96 1.64 5.36 23.67
C LEU A 96 1.57 6.87 23.88
N PRO A 97 2.49 7.65 23.28
CA PRO A 97 2.45 9.10 23.36
C PRO A 97 1.14 9.66 22.77
N PRO A 98 0.64 10.79 23.31
CA PRO A 98 -0.60 11.43 22.84
C PRO A 98 -0.48 12.14 21.48
N SER A 99 0.60 11.91 20.74
CA SER A 99 0.86 12.53 19.43
C SER A 99 0.30 11.72 18.27
N ASP A 100 0.12 12.37 17.11
CA ASP A 100 -0.42 11.80 15.87
C ASP A 100 0.54 10.78 15.22
N TYR A 101 0.77 9.64 15.88
CA TYR A 101 1.51 8.52 15.31
C TYR A 101 0.57 7.55 14.60
N ASN A 102 1.10 7.03 13.49
CA ASN A 102 0.54 5.84 12.87
C ASN A 102 0.67 4.65 13.84
N LEU A 103 -0.42 3.92 14.02
CA LEU A 103 -0.44 2.72 14.85
C LEU A 103 -0.64 1.46 14.01
N ILE A 104 -0.07 0.35 14.47
CA ILE A 104 -0.30 -0.99 13.91
C ILE A 104 -0.85 -1.85 15.05
N ALA A 105 -2.09 -2.30 14.88
CA ALA A 105 -2.75 -3.12 15.90
C ALA A 105 -2.28 -4.57 15.80
N LEU A 106 -1.98 -5.20 16.93
CA LEU A 106 -1.71 -6.64 17.06
C LEU A 106 -2.83 -7.29 17.87
N VAL A 107 -3.53 -8.28 17.28
CA VAL A 107 -4.72 -8.89 17.89
C VAL A 107 -4.65 -10.42 17.80
N PRO A 108 -4.91 -11.17 18.88
CA PRO A 108 -5.06 -12.62 18.77
C PRO A 108 -6.45 -13.03 18.25
N TRP A 109 -6.48 -13.97 17.31
CA TRP A 109 -7.69 -14.55 16.70
C TRP A 109 -8.08 -15.84 17.41
N TYR A 110 -8.65 -15.71 18.61
CA TYR A 110 -9.04 -16.87 19.43
C TYR A 110 -10.55 -17.11 19.48
N ASN A 111 -11.35 -16.06 19.29
CA ASN A 111 -12.80 -16.12 19.38
C ASN A 111 -13.45 -15.11 18.45
N ALA A 112 -14.43 -15.56 17.65
CA ALA A 112 -15.14 -14.70 16.70
C ALA A 112 -15.75 -13.44 17.35
N SER A 113 -16.35 -13.57 18.54
CA SER A 113 -16.95 -12.43 19.23
C SER A 113 -15.88 -11.43 19.69
N CYS A 114 -14.77 -11.92 20.24
CA CYS A 114 -13.71 -11.06 20.74
C CYS A 114 -12.92 -10.40 19.63
N THR A 115 -12.66 -11.10 18.53
CA THR A 115 -12.07 -10.51 17.34
C THR A 115 -12.92 -9.36 16.80
N ARG A 116 -14.26 -9.51 16.78
CA ARG A 116 -15.15 -8.39 16.40
C ARG A 116 -15.01 -7.19 17.33
N SER A 117 -14.92 -7.41 18.64
CA SER A 117 -14.70 -6.34 19.61
C SER A 117 -13.37 -5.61 19.40
N TYR A 118 -12.29 -6.35 19.12
CA TYR A 118 -11.01 -5.74 18.77
C TYR A 118 -11.07 -4.96 17.46
N LEU A 119 -11.73 -5.50 16.42
CA LEU A 119 -11.90 -4.79 15.14
C LEU A 119 -12.70 -3.49 15.32
N ALA A 120 -13.72 -3.51 16.18
CA ALA A 120 -14.49 -2.31 16.52
C ALA A 120 -13.63 -1.28 17.27
N SER A 121 -12.87 -1.72 18.26
CA SER A 121 -11.98 -0.85 19.07
C SER A 121 -10.87 -0.24 18.22
N ALA A 122 -10.19 -1.07 17.40
CA ALA A 122 -9.17 -0.61 16.46
C ALA A 122 -9.71 0.39 15.43
N GLY A 123 -11.00 0.32 15.09
CA GLY A 123 -11.65 1.27 14.18
C GLY A 123 -11.86 2.68 14.75
N LEU A 124 -11.65 2.88 16.05
CA LEU A 124 -11.68 4.18 16.72
C LEU A 124 -10.30 4.85 16.75
N ASP A 125 -9.24 4.08 16.54
CA ASP A 125 -7.85 4.50 16.65
C ASP A 125 -7.27 4.91 15.28
N PRO A 126 -6.20 5.74 15.24
CA PRO A 126 -5.51 6.12 14.01
C PRO A 126 -4.62 4.99 13.47
N ILE A 127 -5.18 3.79 13.28
CA ILE A 127 -4.43 2.63 12.81
C ILE A 127 -4.23 2.65 11.30
N ARG A 128 -3.07 2.16 10.88
CA ARG A 128 -2.70 2.01 9.46
C ARG A 128 -2.77 0.57 8.98
N ALA A 129 -2.71 -0.39 9.89
CA ALA A 129 -2.86 -1.81 9.62
C ALA A 129 -3.23 -2.56 10.90
N LEU A 130 -3.83 -3.74 10.72
CA LEU A 130 -4.04 -4.71 11.78
C LEU A 130 -3.34 -6.02 11.43
N ILE A 131 -2.58 -6.54 12.37
CA ILE A 131 -1.93 -7.85 12.32
C ILE A 131 -2.68 -8.76 13.27
N THR A 132 -3.05 -9.94 12.79
CA THR A 132 -3.72 -10.97 13.57
C THR A 132 -2.98 -12.29 13.49
N TYR A 133 -3.17 -13.14 14.50
CA TYR A 133 -2.59 -14.48 14.52
C TYR A 133 -3.47 -15.44 15.32
N MET A 134 -3.39 -16.73 15.04
CA MET A 134 -4.05 -17.74 15.87
C MET A 134 -3.13 -18.17 17.00
N PRO A 135 -3.59 -18.26 18.26
CA PRO A 135 -2.74 -18.66 19.38
C PRO A 135 -2.58 -20.19 19.45
N ASP A 136 -2.07 -20.79 18.37
CA ASP A 136 -1.89 -22.23 18.19
C ASP A 136 -0.41 -22.67 18.14
N ASN A 137 0.52 -21.74 18.29
CA ASN A 137 1.97 -21.92 18.13
C ASN A 137 2.38 -22.53 16.77
N SER A 138 1.51 -22.47 15.76
CA SER A 138 1.83 -22.96 14.43
C SER A 138 2.89 -22.08 13.78
N ILE A 139 3.85 -22.72 13.10
CA ILE A 139 4.84 -22.05 12.25
C ILE A 139 4.38 -21.97 10.79
N GLU A 140 3.27 -22.64 10.46
CA GLU A 140 2.75 -22.70 9.10
C GLU A 140 2.16 -21.35 8.67
N ARG A 141 2.16 -21.11 7.35
CA ARG A 141 1.50 -19.93 6.78
C ARG A 141 0.00 -19.98 7.15
N PRO A 142 -0.58 -18.88 7.65
CA PRO A 142 -2.01 -18.85 7.98
C PRO A 142 -2.89 -19.23 6.79
N PRO A 143 -4.04 -19.91 7.01
CA PRO A 143 -4.96 -20.28 5.95
C PRO A 143 -5.44 -19.07 5.12
N PRO A 144 -5.80 -19.27 3.84
CA PRO A 144 -6.29 -18.19 2.97
C PRO A 144 -7.58 -17.56 3.49
N VAL A 145 -7.93 -16.35 3.02
CA VAL A 145 -9.07 -15.54 3.53
C VAL A 145 -10.44 -16.22 3.37
N GLU A 146 -10.56 -17.16 2.45
CA GLU A 146 -11.77 -17.97 2.20
C GLU A 146 -11.94 -19.09 3.23
N ASP A 147 -10.94 -19.39 4.05
CA ASP A 147 -11.05 -20.42 5.08
C ASP A 147 -12.05 -20.00 6.18
N LYS A 148 -12.87 -20.96 6.61
CA LYS A 148 -13.88 -20.80 7.66
C LYS A 148 -13.31 -20.37 9.00
N ILE A 149 -12.01 -20.53 9.22
CA ILE A 149 -11.33 -20.08 10.45
C ILE A 149 -11.42 -18.56 10.63
N TRP A 150 -11.55 -17.82 9.53
CA TRP A 150 -11.73 -16.37 9.52
C TRP A 150 -13.20 -15.93 9.58
N ASP A 151 -14.14 -16.86 9.79
CA ASP A 151 -15.56 -16.54 9.92
C ASP A 151 -15.85 -15.91 11.28
N LEU A 152 -16.28 -14.64 11.25
CA LEU A 152 -16.72 -13.90 12.42
C LEU A 152 -18.22 -13.99 12.66
N GLN A 153 -18.94 -14.88 11.98
CA GLN A 153 -20.39 -15.05 12.06
C GLN A 153 -21.17 -13.73 11.78
N ASP A 154 -20.57 -12.85 11.00
CA ASP A 154 -21.08 -11.53 10.63
C ASP A 154 -21.41 -11.44 9.13
N ARG A 155 -21.50 -12.60 8.46
CA ARG A 155 -21.69 -12.72 7.00
C ARG A 155 -20.58 -12.03 6.22
N ASP A 156 -19.33 -12.19 6.66
CA ASP A 156 -18.14 -11.60 6.04
C ASP A 156 -18.17 -10.06 5.99
N ALA A 157 -18.97 -9.40 6.85
CA ALA A 157 -19.09 -7.95 6.84
C ALA A 157 -17.74 -7.28 7.07
N TRP A 158 -16.95 -7.76 8.04
CA TRP A 158 -15.61 -7.24 8.35
C TRP A 158 -14.67 -7.15 7.12
N LYS A 159 -14.77 -8.09 6.18
CA LYS A 159 -13.95 -8.09 4.95
C LYS A 159 -14.25 -6.87 4.06
N THR A 160 -15.49 -6.39 4.10
CA THR A 160 -15.97 -5.28 3.26
C THR A 160 -16.02 -3.93 3.97
N THR A 161 -16.21 -3.93 5.29
CA THR A 161 -16.38 -2.72 6.10
C THR A 161 -15.11 -2.25 6.79
N SER A 162 -14.04 -3.06 6.78
CA SER A 162 -12.76 -2.66 7.39
C SER A 162 -12.22 -1.38 6.75
N LYS A 163 -11.81 -0.44 7.60
CA LYS A 163 -11.22 0.87 7.23
C LYS A 163 -9.69 0.83 7.11
N PHE A 164 -9.10 -0.35 7.32
CA PHE A 164 -7.67 -0.60 7.34
C PHE A 164 -7.38 -2.00 6.80
N PRO A 165 -6.16 -2.24 6.30
CA PRO A 165 -5.76 -3.57 5.88
C PRO A 165 -5.58 -4.50 7.09
N ILE A 166 -5.89 -5.78 6.87
CA ILE A 166 -5.81 -6.84 7.88
C ILE A 166 -4.90 -7.93 7.33
N TYR A 167 -3.86 -8.26 8.09
CA TYR A 167 -2.87 -9.28 7.77
C TYR A 167 -2.88 -10.36 8.84
N ALA A 168 -2.76 -11.62 8.43
CA ALA A 168 -2.59 -12.75 9.32
C ALA A 168 -1.13 -13.23 9.27
N VAL A 169 -0.53 -13.45 10.44
CA VAL A 169 0.79 -14.09 10.59
C VAL A 169 0.65 -15.42 11.31
N SER A 170 1.68 -16.28 11.23
CA SER A 170 1.68 -17.58 11.90
C SER A 170 1.55 -17.43 13.42
N GLY A 171 0.99 -18.44 14.08
CA GLY A 171 0.73 -18.40 15.51
C GLY A 171 1.99 -18.23 16.36
N ALA A 172 3.09 -18.89 15.97
CA ALA A 172 4.38 -18.73 16.61
C ALA A 172 4.94 -17.31 16.49
N VAL A 173 4.80 -16.69 15.30
CA VAL A 173 5.28 -15.32 15.05
C VAL A 173 4.45 -14.31 15.84
N GLY A 174 3.12 -14.39 15.76
CA GLY A 174 2.25 -13.46 16.48
C GLY A 174 2.37 -13.59 18.00
N SER A 175 2.54 -14.80 18.53
CA SER A 175 2.78 -15.03 19.96
C SER A 175 4.13 -14.47 20.41
N SER A 176 5.17 -14.58 19.57
CA SER A 176 6.47 -13.95 19.81
C SER A 176 6.35 -12.42 19.83
N MET A 177 5.67 -11.83 18.83
CA MET A 177 5.42 -10.38 18.78
C MET A 177 4.67 -9.90 20.03
N MET A 178 3.63 -10.63 20.47
CA MET A 178 2.87 -10.32 21.67
C MET A 178 3.72 -10.36 22.94
N THR A 179 4.60 -11.38 23.04
CA THR A 179 5.53 -11.51 24.16
C THR A 179 6.49 -10.34 24.19
N GLN A 180 7.08 -9.96 23.06
CA GLN A 180 8.00 -8.83 22.97
C GLN A 180 7.28 -7.52 23.30
N LEU A 181 6.07 -7.32 22.78
CA LEU A 181 5.24 -6.18 23.11
C LEU A 181 4.99 -6.04 24.63
N SER A 182 4.90 -7.15 25.34
CA SER A 182 4.74 -7.17 26.80
C SER A 182 6.00 -6.78 27.58
N LEU A 183 7.18 -6.92 26.98
CA LEU A 183 8.48 -6.57 27.58
C LEU A 183 8.85 -5.10 27.38
N TYR A 184 8.34 -4.46 26.31
CA TYR A 184 8.64 -3.08 25.94
C TYR A 184 7.54 -2.07 26.33
N SER A 185 6.76 -2.36 27.37
CA SER A 185 5.69 -1.47 27.86
C SER A 185 6.12 -0.50 28.96
N GLY A 186 7.21 -0.79 29.67
CA GLY A 186 7.70 0.03 30.77
C GLY A 186 8.60 1.20 30.36
N ASN A 187 9.27 1.77 31.36
CA ASN A 187 10.31 2.80 31.22
C ASN A 187 11.58 2.20 30.61
N VAL A 188 12.47 3.05 30.04
CA VAL A 188 13.70 2.59 29.37
C VAL A 188 14.58 1.69 30.26
N THR A 189 14.59 1.89 31.58
CA THR A 189 15.39 1.04 32.48
C THR A 189 14.82 -0.36 32.71
N SER A 190 13.53 -0.55 32.44
CA SER A 190 12.80 -1.82 32.68
C SER A 190 12.71 -2.72 31.46
N VAL A 191 13.03 -2.20 30.28
CA VAL A 191 12.98 -3.00 29.04
C VAL A 191 14.24 -3.86 28.90
N PRO A 192 14.21 -4.95 28.11
CA PRO A 192 15.39 -5.72 27.79
C PRO A 192 16.51 -4.82 27.24
N TYR A 193 17.74 -5.00 27.73
CA TYR A 193 18.90 -4.16 27.40
C TYR A 193 18.76 -2.68 27.79
N GLY A 194 17.86 -2.36 28.73
CA GLY A 194 17.60 -1.00 29.19
C GLY A 194 18.84 -0.24 29.66
N GLU A 195 19.77 -0.90 30.36
CA GLU A 195 21.05 -0.29 30.77
C GLU A 195 21.92 0.10 29.57
N ASN A 196 22.04 -0.78 28.57
CA ASN A 196 22.81 -0.52 27.36
C ASN A 196 22.18 0.61 26.52
N ILE A 197 20.85 0.60 26.39
CA ILE A 197 20.08 1.65 25.71
C ILE A 197 20.26 2.97 26.45
N SER A 198 20.21 2.95 27.79
CA SER A 198 20.39 4.14 28.61
C SER A 198 21.80 4.71 28.49
N ALA A 199 22.83 3.85 28.48
CA ALA A 199 24.21 4.28 28.29
C ALA A 199 24.47 4.88 26.90
N LEU A 200 23.79 4.38 25.86
CA LEU A 200 23.97 4.83 24.49
C LEU A 200 23.21 6.13 24.20
N TYR A 201 21.99 6.26 24.73
CA TYR A 201 21.08 7.36 24.39
C TYR A 201 20.95 8.43 25.47
N ASN A 202 21.39 8.15 26.70
CA ASN A 202 21.19 8.96 27.89
C ASN A 202 19.76 9.55 27.96
N PRO A 203 18.73 8.67 27.97
CA PRO A 203 17.34 9.05 27.96
C PRO A 203 16.95 9.77 29.26
N ASP A 204 16.00 10.69 29.17
CA ASP A 204 15.39 11.30 30.33
C ASP A 204 14.48 10.29 31.06
N ALA A 205 14.14 10.56 32.33
CA ALA A 205 13.33 9.65 33.14
C ALA A 205 11.93 9.38 32.58
N ASP A 206 11.43 10.30 31.74
CA ASP A 206 10.11 10.24 31.09
C ASP A 206 10.16 9.61 29.68
N ASP A 207 11.36 9.27 29.19
CA ASP A 207 11.53 8.61 27.90
C ASP A 207 11.08 7.13 27.99
N TYR A 208 10.72 6.57 26.85
CA TYR A 208 10.27 5.19 26.75
C TYR A 208 10.73 4.55 25.44
N VAL A 209 10.74 3.22 25.43
CA VAL A 209 11.05 2.41 24.24
C VAL A 209 9.78 1.70 23.79
N ARG A 210 9.44 1.79 22.50
CA ARG A 210 8.31 1.08 21.90
C ARG A 210 8.74 0.33 20.66
N ILE A 211 7.95 -0.66 20.30
CA ILE A 211 8.15 -1.42 19.08
C ILE A 211 7.57 -0.63 17.89
N TRP A 212 8.42 -0.29 16.94
CA TRP A 212 8.11 0.23 15.62
C TRP A 212 7.96 -0.92 14.63
N SER A 213 6.92 -0.93 13.81
CA SER A 213 6.69 -1.98 12.83
C SER A 213 6.59 -1.40 11.43
N GLN A 214 7.14 -2.11 10.46
CA GLN A 214 7.14 -1.79 9.03
C GLN A 214 6.62 -2.99 8.23
N ILE A 215 5.56 -2.77 7.49
CA ILE A 215 4.89 -3.74 6.62
C ILE A 215 5.13 -3.33 5.18
N HIS A 216 5.82 -4.17 4.43
CA HIS A 216 6.14 -3.98 3.02
C HIS A 216 5.07 -4.69 2.19
N VAL A 217 4.07 -3.92 1.79
CA VAL A 217 3.05 -4.39 0.87
C VAL A 217 3.67 -4.39 -0.51
N ALA A 218 3.76 -5.55 -1.17
CA ALA A 218 4.03 -5.53 -2.61
C ALA A 218 2.90 -4.77 -3.27
N THR A 219 3.19 -3.51 -3.58
CA THR A 219 2.52 -2.82 -4.66
C THR A 219 2.77 -3.70 -5.85
N THR A 220 1.71 -4.23 -6.45
CA THR A 220 1.87 -4.64 -7.84
C THR A 220 2.43 -3.41 -8.53
N ASP A 221 3.67 -3.48 -8.98
CA ASP A 221 4.21 -2.63 -10.03
C ASP A 221 3.41 -2.94 -11.32
N SER A 222 2.09 -2.84 -11.26
CA SER A 222 1.34 -2.36 -12.38
C SER A 222 1.81 -0.93 -12.55
N LEU A 223 2.92 -0.74 -13.27
CA LEU A 223 3.10 0.44 -14.09
C LEU A 223 1.75 0.62 -14.79
N PRO A 224 0.89 1.53 -14.32
CA PRO A 224 -0.47 1.55 -14.78
C PRO A 224 -0.40 2.01 -16.23
N THR A 225 -1.00 1.22 -17.13
CA THR A 225 -1.61 1.79 -18.34
C THR A 225 -0.65 2.30 -19.43
N ILE A 226 0.68 2.29 -19.26
CA ILE A 226 1.62 2.77 -20.30
C ILE A 226 1.62 1.86 -21.54
N TRP A 227 1.69 0.54 -21.37
CA TRP A 227 1.68 -0.37 -22.51
C TRP A 227 0.32 -0.37 -23.23
N ILE A 228 -0.77 -0.19 -22.49
CA ILE A 228 -2.12 -0.05 -23.05
C ILE A 228 -2.23 1.25 -23.87
N PHE A 229 -1.66 2.35 -23.36
CA PHE A 229 -1.60 3.62 -24.09
C PHE A 229 -0.79 3.49 -25.38
N ILE A 230 0.35 2.79 -25.35
CA ILE A 230 1.16 2.50 -26.54
C ILE A 230 0.35 1.72 -27.58
N LEU A 231 -0.38 0.66 -27.16
CA LEU A 231 -1.22 -0.12 -28.07
C LEU A 231 -2.32 0.71 -28.72
N ILE A 232 -2.96 1.61 -27.98
CA ILE A 232 -3.99 2.52 -28.51
C ILE A 232 -3.37 3.49 -29.52
N CYS A 233 -2.21 4.10 -29.22
CA CYS A 233 -1.52 5.00 -30.13
C CYS A 233 -1.09 4.29 -31.43
N VAL A 234 -0.57 3.07 -31.32
CA VAL A 234 -0.18 2.25 -32.48
C VAL A 234 -1.40 1.92 -33.34
N ALA A 235 -2.50 1.48 -32.74
CA ALA A 235 -3.73 1.17 -33.45
C ALA A 235 -4.31 2.41 -34.18
N ALA A 236 -4.31 3.57 -33.52
CA ALA A 236 -4.77 4.82 -34.13
C ALA A 236 -3.89 5.21 -35.34
N LEU A 237 -2.58 5.05 -35.23
CA LEU A 237 -1.64 5.36 -36.32
C LEU A 237 -1.83 4.42 -37.51
N PHE A 238 -1.99 3.12 -37.27
CA PHE A 238 -2.34 2.17 -38.32
C PHE A 238 -3.65 2.52 -39.02
N PHE A 239 -4.67 2.94 -38.25
CA PHE A 239 -5.97 3.32 -38.82
C PHE A 239 -5.86 4.55 -39.73
N ILE A 240 -5.07 5.55 -39.32
CA ILE A 240 -4.83 6.76 -40.13
C ILE A 240 -4.11 6.38 -41.43
N VAL A 241 -3.04 5.58 -41.35
CA VAL A 241 -2.27 5.15 -42.54
C VAL A 241 -3.13 4.32 -43.48
N ALA A 242 -3.91 3.37 -42.96
CA ALA A 242 -4.84 2.56 -43.74
C ALA A 242 -5.93 3.41 -44.39
N GLY A 243 -6.48 4.39 -43.65
CA GLY A 243 -7.49 5.33 -44.16
C GLY A 243 -6.96 6.18 -45.31
N ILE A 244 -5.75 6.76 -45.17
CA ILE A 244 -5.09 7.54 -46.22
C ILE A 244 -4.80 6.65 -47.44
N SER A 245 -4.29 5.42 -47.23
CA SER A 245 -4.03 4.46 -48.30
C SER A 245 -5.29 4.07 -49.06
N CYS A 246 -6.40 3.81 -48.34
CA CYS A 246 -7.69 3.48 -48.94
C CYS A 246 -8.25 4.66 -49.74
N LEU A 247 -8.19 5.88 -49.20
CA LEU A 247 -8.61 7.10 -49.92
C LEU A 247 -7.79 7.31 -51.20
N MET A 248 -6.47 7.12 -51.14
CA MET A 248 -5.59 7.21 -52.31
C MET A 248 -5.97 6.15 -53.36
N HIS A 249 -6.15 4.90 -52.96
CA HIS A 249 -6.59 3.84 -53.87
C HIS A 249 -7.96 4.14 -54.49
N TYR A 250 -8.91 4.66 -53.71
CA TYR A 250 -10.24 5.00 -54.20
C TYR A 250 -10.20 6.15 -55.21
N VAL A 251 -9.43 7.21 -54.93
CA VAL A 251 -9.24 8.33 -55.86
C VAL A 251 -8.52 7.88 -57.13
N GLN A 252 -7.47 7.06 -57.01
CA GLN A 252 -6.77 6.49 -58.15
C GLN A 252 -7.70 5.62 -59.01
N HIS A 253 -8.57 4.81 -58.39
CA HIS A 253 -9.55 3.99 -59.10
C HIS A 253 -10.58 4.85 -59.85
N LYS A 254 -11.12 5.90 -59.21
CA LYS A 254 -12.01 6.86 -59.88
C LYS A 254 -11.35 7.60 -61.03
N ARG A 255 -10.09 8.03 -60.87
CA ARG A 255 -9.33 8.68 -61.95
C ARG A 255 -9.08 7.73 -63.13
N ARG A 256 -8.75 6.46 -62.87
CA ARG A 256 -8.61 5.44 -63.92
C ARG A 256 -9.90 5.23 -64.70
N ILE A 257 -11.05 5.15 -64.02
CA ILE A 257 -12.37 5.04 -64.68
C ILE A 257 -12.69 6.30 -65.50
N SER A 258 -12.39 7.49 -64.97
CA SER A 258 -12.63 8.75 -65.67
C SER A 258 -11.77 8.91 -66.94
N LEU A 259 -10.54 8.41 -66.93
CA LEU A 259 -9.66 8.42 -68.11
C LEU A 259 -10.10 7.39 -69.14
N GLN A 260 -10.53 6.19 -68.73
CA GLN A 260 -11.09 5.19 -69.65
C GLN A 260 -12.35 5.68 -70.36
N ARG A 261 -13.24 6.42 -69.67
CA ARG A 261 -14.41 7.05 -70.31
C ARG A 261 -14.04 8.06 -71.40
N ARG A 262 -12.95 8.82 -71.22
CA ARG A 262 -12.46 9.78 -72.23
C ARG A 262 -11.76 9.12 -73.42
N VAL A 263 -11.15 7.95 -73.23
CA VAL A 263 -10.53 7.18 -74.32
C VAL A 263 -11.59 6.44 -75.15
N MET A 264 -12.68 5.97 -74.52
CA MET A 264 -13.81 5.36 -75.23
C MET A 264 -14.72 6.38 -75.94
N SER A 265 -14.71 7.66 -75.54
CA SER A 265 -15.50 8.72 -76.19
C SER A 265 -14.84 9.32 -77.44
N GLY A 266 -13.71 8.76 -77.91
CA GLY A 266 -13.15 8.99 -79.25
C GLY A 266 -13.21 10.43 -79.75
N GLU A 267 -12.41 11.34 -79.18
CA GLU A 267 -12.24 12.69 -79.74
C GLU A 267 -10.95 12.76 -80.57
N PRO A 268 -11.03 12.83 -81.92
CA PRO A 268 -9.89 13.14 -82.75
C PRO A 268 -9.55 14.63 -82.60
N ALA A 269 -8.33 14.92 -82.13
CA ALA A 269 -7.78 16.26 -82.11
C ALA A 269 -7.43 16.72 -83.54
N THR A 270 -8.41 17.27 -84.26
CA THR A 270 -8.16 18.00 -85.52
C THR A 270 -8.94 19.31 -85.57
N LEU A 271 -8.18 20.41 -85.48
CA LEU A 271 -8.32 21.70 -86.16
C LEU A 271 -9.66 22.46 -86.06
N ALA A 272 -9.66 23.58 -85.33
CA ALA A 272 -10.34 24.81 -85.76
C ALA A 272 -9.86 26.04 -84.96
N ASN A 273 -9.10 26.88 -85.68
CA ASN A 273 -9.20 28.35 -85.78
C ASN A 273 -8.92 29.19 -84.52
N ASN A 274 -7.82 29.96 -84.50
CA ASN A 274 -7.57 31.21 -85.24
C ASN A 274 -8.62 32.31 -84.99
N ALA A 275 -8.18 33.36 -84.30
CA ALA A 275 -8.31 34.79 -84.63
C ALA A 275 -8.36 35.60 -83.31
N ALA A 276 -7.28 36.29 -82.94
CA ALA A 276 -6.97 37.68 -83.31
C ALA A 276 -7.61 38.67 -82.30
N GLY A 277 -6.91 39.66 -81.75
CA GLY A 277 -5.53 40.10 -81.95
C GLY A 277 -5.25 41.40 -81.16
N THR A 278 -4.00 41.85 -81.30
CA THR A 278 -3.48 43.25 -81.17
C THR A 278 -3.54 43.92 -79.78
N GLY A 279 -2.50 44.61 -79.27
CA GLY A 279 -1.32 45.17 -79.93
C GLY A 279 -0.17 45.58 -78.98
N LYS A 280 0.99 45.70 -79.63
CA LYS A 280 2.33 46.27 -79.34
C LYS A 280 2.61 47.05 -78.03
N SER A 281 3.69 46.64 -77.32
CA SER A 281 5.07 47.22 -77.20
C SER A 281 5.25 48.77 -77.12
N PRO A 282 6.39 49.35 -76.61
CA PRO A 282 7.76 48.77 -76.47
C PRO A 282 8.68 49.26 -75.30
N CYS A 283 9.83 48.56 -75.18
CA CYS A 283 11.23 48.98 -74.88
C CYS A 283 11.69 49.85 -73.67
N ALA A 284 12.97 49.58 -73.34
CA ALA A 284 13.99 50.30 -72.56
C ALA A 284 14.09 49.91 -71.08
N LYS A 285 15.27 49.58 -70.51
CA LYS A 285 16.67 49.67 -70.94
C LYS A 285 17.49 48.64 -70.14
#